data_AF-E9URD0-F1
#
_entry.id   AF-E9URD0-F1
#
_cell.length_a   1.000
_cell.length_b   1.000
_cell.length_c   1.000
_cell.angle_alpha   90.00
_cell.angle_beta   90.00
_cell.angle_gamma   90.00
#
_symmetry.space_group_name_H-M   'P 1'
#
loop_
_entity.id
_entity.type
_entity.pdbx_description
1 polymer ?
#
loop_
_entity_poly.entity_id
_entity_poly.type
_entity_poly.pdbx_seq_one_letter_code
_entity_poly.pdbx_strand_id
1 'polypeptide(L)'
;SPWFPDAPETVRADVIVPADLPGIGKVARDTGTIFVRTDAGADVAGTARSIRDTGAQVSTAAEWVGTVSAEARATNTVVLWVMLGPAGVYAAIAAVNAVLIGMSQRRRQTATARLLGATPAQVRRTTLWETVFTGAGALLVGGAIAGFTGWLVRQAVVRDVPDAPLTLPWQALSGITAACLVVLLAAAVAGAYALRGGEAPD
;
A
#
# COMPACT_ATOMS: atom_id res chain seq x y z
N SER A 1 15.59 -4.16 -41.19
CA SER A 1 16.80 -4.41 -40.39
C SER A 1 16.49 -5.47 -39.34
N PRO A 2 17.39 -6.45 -39.08
CA PRO A 2 17.06 -7.71 -38.40
C PRO A 2 17.44 -7.76 -36.90
N TRP A 3 17.01 -6.82 -36.05
CA TRP A 3 17.61 -6.69 -34.70
C TRP A 3 16.66 -6.56 -33.49
N PHE A 4 15.40 -6.99 -33.55
CA PHE A 4 14.54 -7.06 -32.36
C PHE A 4 13.62 -8.30 -32.38
N PRO A 5 13.99 -9.39 -31.69
CA PRO A 5 13.18 -10.62 -31.69
C PRO A 5 11.95 -10.60 -30.75
N ASP A 6 11.90 -9.73 -29.73
CA ASP A 6 10.90 -9.88 -28.64
C ASP A 6 10.28 -8.55 -28.16
N ALA A 7 9.64 -7.80 -29.06
CA ALA A 7 8.77 -6.68 -28.66
C ALA A 7 7.32 -7.18 -28.51
N PRO A 8 6.65 -7.02 -27.34
CA PRO A 8 5.25 -7.42 -27.17
C PRO A 8 4.34 -6.63 -28.13
N GLU A 9 3.51 -7.35 -28.88
CA GLU A 9 2.71 -6.94 -30.05
C GLU A 9 1.64 -5.84 -29.83
N THR A 10 1.73 -5.01 -28.79
CA THR A 10 0.66 -4.04 -28.43
C THR A 10 1.04 -2.57 -28.59
N VAL A 11 2.24 -2.26 -29.08
CA VAL A 11 2.64 -0.87 -29.38
C VAL A 11 2.27 -0.55 -30.83
N ARG A 12 1.11 0.10 -30.95
CA ARG A 12 0.38 0.48 -32.17
C ARG A 12 1.28 1.04 -33.28
N ALA A 13 0.96 0.60 -34.49
CA ALA A 13 1.48 1.09 -35.75
C ALA A 13 1.40 2.63 -35.86
N ASP A 14 2.56 3.25 -36.12
CA ASP A 14 2.62 4.60 -36.65
C ASP A 14 2.05 4.60 -38.07
N VAL A 15 0.78 4.99 -38.20
CA VAL A 15 0.19 5.31 -39.49
C VAL A 15 0.72 6.68 -39.89
N ILE A 16 1.69 6.71 -40.80
CA ILE A 16 2.13 7.94 -41.47
C ILE A 16 1.02 8.35 -42.42
N VAL A 17 0.28 9.42 -42.08
CA VAL A 17 -0.73 10.02 -42.96
C VAL A 17 -0.05 11.13 -43.77
N PRO A 18 -0.03 11.05 -45.11
CA PRO A 18 0.47 12.11 -45.98
C PRO A 18 -0.28 13.43 -45.77
N ALA A 19 0.46 14.55 -45.84
CA ALA A 19 -0.03 15.89 -45.53
C ALA A 19 -1.01 16.48 -46.57
N ASP A 20 -1.39 15.72 -47.60
CA ASP A 20 -2.15 16.21 -48.76
C ASP A 20 -3.60 15.67 -48.83
N LEU A 21 -4.19 15.24 -47.71
CA LEU A 21 -5.63 14.90 -47.66
C LEU A 21 -6.50 16.17 -47.69
N PRO A 22 -7.26 16.43 -48.76
CA PRO A 22 -8.14 17.57 -48.83
C PRO A 22 -9.45 17.28 -48.07
N GLY A 23 -9.78 18.10 -47.08
CA GLY A 23 -11.15 18.19 -46.58
C GLY A 23 -11.41 17.75 -45.13
N ILE A 24 -10.40 17.63 -44.27
CA ILE A 24 -10.63 17.44 -42.83
C ILE A 24 -10.20 18.70 -42.09
N GLY A 25 -11.17 19.42 -41.52
CA GLY A 25 -10.91 20.57 -40.66
C GLY A 25 -9.90 20.21 -39.58
N LYS A 26 -8.95 21.12 -39.32
CA LYS A 26 -7.85 20.96 -38.36
C LYS A 26 -8.37 20.68 -36.96
N VAL A 27 -8.69 19.43 -36.68
CA VAL A 27 -8.71 18.91 -35.31
C VAL A 27 -7.25 18.83 -34.92
N ALA A 28 -6.79 19.76 -34.10
CA ALA A 28 -5.51 19.69 -33.43
C ALA A 28 -5.52 18.41 -32.58
N ARG A 29 -5.09 17.30 -33.19
CA ARG A 29 -4.82 16.07 -32.45
C ARG A 29 -3.49 16.28 -31.75
N ASP A 30 -3.49 15.98 -30.45
CA ASP A 30 -2.30 16.00 -29.61
C ASP A 30 -1.20 15.22 -30.33
N THR A 31 -0.14 15.94 -30.67
CA THR A 31 0.96 15.42 -31.48
C THR A 31 1.65 14.32 -30.66
N GLY A 32 1.79 13.13 -31.25
CA GLY A 32 2.43 12.00 -30.59
C GLY A 32 3.85 12.33 -30.10
N THR A 33 4.24 11.78 -28.96
CA THR A 33 5.57 11.94 -28.39
C THR A 33 6.61 11.24 -29.27
N ILE A 34 7.57 11.99 -29.83
CA ILE A 34 8.67 11.44 -30.65
C ILE A 34 9.95 11.44 -29.83
N PHE A 35 10.57 10.27 -29.65
CA PHE A 35 11.86 10.14 -28.97
C PHE A 35 13.00 10.30 -29.97
N VAL A 36 13.83 11.31 -29.78
CA VAL A 36 15.00 11.58 -30.64
C VAL A 36 16.27 11.24 -29.87
N ARG A 37 17.08 10.32 -30.42
CA ARG A 37 18.42 10.00 -29.92
C ARG A 37 19.45 10.65 -30.82
N THR A 38 20.33 11.48 -30.25
CA THR A 38 21.47 12.07 -30.96
C THR A 38 22.66 11.11 -30.94
N ASP A 39 23.43 11.09 -32.02
CA ASP A 39 24.71 10.36 -32.07
C ASP A 39 25.74 10.94 -31.08
N ALA A 40 26.73 10.11 -30.71
CA ALA A 40 27.78 10.50 -29.79
C ALA A 40 28.60 11.70 -30.34
N GLY A 41 28.58 12.83 -29.64
CA GLY A 41 29.29 14.06 -30.01
C GLY A 41 28.46 15.09 -30.78
N ALA A 42 27.18 14.82 -31.05
CA ALA A 42 26.27 15.81 -31.63
C ALA A 42 25.87 16.91 -30.63
N ASP A 43 25.69 18.14 -31.12
CA ASP A 43 25.22 19.28 -30.32
C ASP A 43 23.72 19.13 -29.98
N VAL A 44 23.45 18.50 -28.84
CA VAL A 44 22.09 18.30 -28.31
C VAL A 44 21.35 19.63 -28.13
N ALA A 45 22.05 20.71 -27.77
CA ALA A 45 21.44 22.02 -27.56
C ALA A 45 21.09 22.72 -28.89
N GLY A 46 21.87 22.49 -29.94
CA GLY A 46 21.61 22.94 -31.30
C GLY A 46 20.43 22.20 -31.94
N THR A 47 20.40 20.87 -31.81
CA THR A 47 19.28 20.05 -32.28
C THR A 47 17.98 20.41 -31.56
N ALA A 48 18.01 20.61 -30.23
CA ALA A 48 16.84 21.01 -29.46
C ALA A 48 16.30 22.40 -29.86
N ARG A 49 17.16 23.34 -30.30
CA ARG A 49 16.74 24.64 -30.82
C ARG A 49 16.02 24.52 -32.17
N SER A 50 16.62 23.80 -33.11
CA SER A 50 16.03 23.57 -34.45
C SER A 50 14.63 22.91 -34.37
N ILE A 51 14.45 21.98 -33.43
CA ILE A 51 13.14 21.33 -33.22
C ILE A 51 12.14 22.30 -32.57
N ARG A 52 12.57 23.13 -31.62
CA ARG A 52 11.70 24.16 -31.01
C ARG A 52 11.21 25.20 -32.03
N ASP A 53 12.04 25.55 -33.01
CA ASP A 53 11.67 26.50 -34.07
C ASP A 53 10.54 25.97 -34.98
N THR A 54 10.29 24.65 -34.97
CA THR A 54 9.14 24.02 -35.66
C THR A 54 7.82 24.15 -34.86
N GLY A 55 7.87 24.74 -33.65
CA GLY A 55 6.73 24.87 -32.74
C GLY A 55 6.49 23.68 -31.82
N ALA A 56 7.40 22.69 -31.82
CA ALA A 56 7.32 21.52 -30.94
C ALA A 56 7.88 21.82 -29.54
N GLN A 57 7.24 21.26 -28.51
CA GLN A 57 7.81 21.27 -27.16
C GLN A 57 8.92 20.24 -27.06
N VAL A 58 10.12 20.68 -26.67
CA VAL A 58 11.29 19.81 -26.51
C VAL A 58 11.62 19.72 -25.03
N SER A 59 11.41 18.56 -24.44
CA SER A 59 11.86 18.24 -23.08
C SER A 59 13.06 17.32 -23.13
N THR A 60 13.95 17.46 -22.15
CA THR A 60 15.06 16.51 -22.00
C THR A 60 14.54 15.16 -21.51
N ALA A 61 15.25 14.07 -21.82
CA ALA A 61 14.86 12.75 -21.34
C ALA A 61 14.74 12.70 -19.80
N ALA A 62 15.61 13.41 -19.09
CA ALA A 62 15.57 13.49 -17.63
C ALA A 62 14.33 14.23 -17.09
N GLU A 63 13.92 15.30 -17.77
CA GLU A 63 12.76 16.11 -17.39
C GLU A 63 11.44 15.38 -17.71
N TRP A 64 11.35 14.72 -18.87
CA TRP A 64 10.21 13.85 -19.22
C TRP A 64 10.10 12.63 -18.29
N VAL A 65 11.21 11.99 -17.95
CA VAL A 65 11.21 10.92 -16.92
C VAL A 65 10.78 11.48 -15.57
N GLY A 66 11.17 12.71 -15.23
CA GLY A 66 10.75 13.40 -14.00
C GLY A 66 9.24 13.62 -13.92
N THR A 67 8.62 14.15 -14.97
CA THR A 67 7.17 14.43 -15.01
C THR A 67 6.35 13.15 -15.05
N VAL A 68 6.70 12.21 -15.92
CA VAL A 68 5.99 10.92 -16.05
C VAL A 68 6.11 10.09 -14.77
N SER A 69 7.29 10.07 -14.14
CA SER A 69 7.45 9.35 -12.87
C SER A 69 6.73 10.02 -11.71
N ALA A 70 6.59 11.36 -11.70
CA ALA A 70 5.81 12.07 -10.69
C ALA A 70 4.30 11.76 -10.83
N GLU A 71 3.77 11.77 -12.04
CA GLU A 71 2.37 11.46 -12.31
C GLU A 71 2.03 9.98 -12.05
N ALA A 72 2.94 9.07 -12.42
CA ALA A 72 2.83 7.65 -12.08
C ALA A 72 2.85 7.42 -10.56
N ARG A 73 3.70 8.13 -9.80
CA ARG A 73 3.75 8.03 -8.33
C ARG A 73 2.48 8.55 -7.67
N ALA A 74 1.92 9.66 -8.14
CA ALA A 74 0.68 10.21 -7.61
C ALA A 74 -0.48 9.23 -7.82
N THR A 75 -0.61 8.69 -9.03
CA THR A 75 -1.65 7.71 -9.36
C THR A 75 -1.50 6.42 -8.56
N ASN A 76 -0.27 5.87 -8.47
CA ASN A 76 0.01 4.67 -7.67
C ASN A 76 -0.34 4.86 -6.19
N THR A 77 -0.05 6.04 -5.63
CA THR A 77 -0.37 6.37 -4.23
C THR A 77 -1.87 6.39 -4.00
N VAL A 78 -2.65 7.01 -4.88
CA VAL A 78 -4.12 7.05 -4.77
C VAL A 78 -4.70 5.65 -4.87
N VAL A 79 -4.28 4.86 -5.86
CA VAL A 79 -4.74 3.47 -6.05
C VAL A 79 -4.45 2.64 -4.80
N LEU A 80 -3.25 2.77 -4.24
CA LEU A 80 -2.89 2.08 -3.01
C LEU A 80 -3.81 2.48 -1.84
N TRP A 81 -4.07 3.77 -1.62
CA TRP A 81 -4.96 4.21 -0.54
C TRP A 81 -6.40 3.73 -0.72
N VAL A 82 -6.90 3.69 -1.96
CA VAL A 82 -8.24 3.17 -2.27
C VAL A 82 -8.34 1.67 -1.97
N MET A 83 -7.28 0.90 -2.20
CA MET A 83 -7.26 -0.53 -1.90
C MET A 83 -7.01 -0.81 -0.42
N LEU A 84 -6.08 -0.08 0.19
CA LEU A 84 -5.61 -0.34 1.55
C LEU A 84 -6.51 0.29 2.62
N GLY A 85 -7.16 1.42 2.32
CA GLY A 85 -8.05 2.12 3.24
C GLY A 85 -9.18 1.22 3.78
N PRO A 86 -10.01 0.61 2.92
CA PRO A 86 -11.06 -0.33 3.36
C PRO A 86 -10.50 -1.54 4.12
N ALA A 87 -9.35 -2.07 3.71
CA ALA A 87 -8.69 -3.17 4.41
C ALA A 87 -8.30 -2.77 5.84
N GLY A 88 -7.77 -1.55 6.04
CA GLY A 88 -7.45 -0.99 7.35
C GLY A 88 -8.70 -0.80 8.22
N VAL A 89 -9.80 -0.29 7.66
CA VAL A 89 -11.08 -0.15 8.37
C VAL A 89 -11.62 -1.51 8.81
N TYR A 90 -11.60 -2.50 7.91
CA TYR A 90 -12.03 -3.86 8.24
C TYR A 90 -11.16 -4.47 9.35
N ALA A 91 -9.84 -4.30 9.27
CA ALA A 91 -8.91 -4.76 10.31
C ALA A 91 -9.20 -4.09 11.67
N ALA A 92 -9.51 -2.79 11.68
CA ALA A 92 -9.89 -2.08 12.91
C ALA A 92 -11.18 -2.64 13.51
N ILE A 93 -12.22 -2.86 12.69
CA ILE A 93 -13.48 -3.48 13.15
C ILE A 93 -13.24 -4.89 13.70
N ALA A 94 -12.45 -5.70 13.00
CA ALA A 94 -12.08 -7.05 13.43
C ALA A 94 -11.34 -7.03 14.78
N ALA A 95 -10.40 -6.09 14.96
CA ALA A 95 -9.68 -5.90 16.21
C ALA A 95 -10.61 -5.52 17.37
N VAL A 96 -11.54 -4.58 17.15
CA VAL A 96 -12.56 -4.21 18.14
C VAL A 96 -13.40 -5.43 18.52
N ASN A 97 -13.89 -6.19 17.54
CA ASN A 97 -14.69 -7.38 17.79
C ASN A 97 -13.93 -8.43 18.61
N ALA A 98 -12.65 -8.67 18.29
CA ALA A 98 -11.83 -9.60 19.05
C ALA A 98 -11.68 -9.16 20.52
N VAL A 99 -11.49 -7.86 20.77
CA VAL A 99 -11.40 -7.33 22.14
C VAL A 99 -12.75 -7.46 22.87
N LEU A 100 -13.87 -7.16 22.22
CA LEU A 100 -15.20 -7.33 22.80
C LEU A 100 -15.47 -8.78 23.23
N ILE A 101 -15.12 -9.74 22.36
CA ILE A 101 -15.19 -11.17 22.69
C ILE A 101 -14.31 -11.48 23.92
N GLY A 102 -13.05 -11.04 23.91
CA GLY A 102 -12.13 -11.25 25.03
C GLY A 102 -12.61 -10.65 26.35
N MET A 103 -13.19 -9.44 26.33
CA MET A 103 -13.79 -8.80 27.50
C MET A 103 -14.98 -9.60 28.04
N SER A 104 -15.85 -10.10 27.16
CA SER A 104 -17.02 -10.89 27.55
C SER A 104 -16.63 -12.21 28.23
N GLN A 105 -15.61 -12.90 27.71
CA GLN A 105 -15.10 -14.15 28.27
C GLN A 105 -14.49 -13.95 29.65
N ARG A 106 -13.66 -12.90 29.82
CA ARG A 106 -13.02 -12.57 31.12
C ARG A 106 -14.05 -12.29 32.21
N ARG A 107 -15.13 -11.54 31.88
CA ARG A 107 -16.22 -11.29 32.84
C ARG A 107 -16.86 -12.59 33.34
N ARG A 108 -17.13 -13.55 32.44
CA ARG A 108 -17.68 -14.86 32.80
C ARG A 108 -16.72 -15.67 33.67
N GLN A 109 -15.44 -15.71 33.30
CA GLN A 109 -14.39 -16.39 34.10
C GLN A 109 -14.31 -15.82 35.52
N THR A 110 -14.35 -14.48 35.68
CA THR A 110 -14.32 -13.84 37.01
C THR A 110 -15.58 -14.13 37.85
N ALA A 111 -16.75 -14.22 37.22
CA ALA A 111 -17.99 -14.57 37.92
C ALA A 111 -17.96 -16.03 38.43
N THR A 112 -17.55 -16.97 37.59
CA THR A 112 -17.41 -18.39 37.98
C THR A 112 -16.34 -18.59 39.04
N ALA A 113 -15.19 -17.89 38.94
CA ALA A 113 -14.13 -17.99 39.94
C ALA A 113 -14.55 -17.49 41.33
N ARG A 114 -15.39 -16.44 41.40
CA ARG A 114 -15.98 -15.97 42.66
C ARG A 114 -16.92 -17.00 43.28
N LEU A 115 -17.71 -17.72 42.47
CA LEU A 115 -18.60 -18.78 42.96
C LEU A 115 -17.83 -19.98 43.53
N LEU A 116 -16.60 -20.20 43.10
CA LEU A 116 -15.73 -21.29 43.56
C LEU A 116 -14.80 -20.90 44.71
N GLY A 117 -14.92 -19.67 45.25
CA GLY A 117 -14.08 -19.20 46.37
C GLY A 117 -12.62 -18.92 46.01
N ALA A 118 -12.30 -18.72 44.73
CA ALA A 118 -10.94 -18.47 44.28
C ALA A 118 -10.38 -17.15 44.83
N THR A 119 -9.13 -17.17 45.31
CA THR A 119 -8.48 -15.96 45.80
C THR A 119 -8.16 -14.98 44.66
N PRO A 120 -8.36 -13.65 44.84
CA PRO A 120 -8.13 -12.65 43.79
C PRO A 120 -6.70 -12.67 43.20
N ALA A 121 -5.71 -13.05 44.03
CA ALA A 121 -4.32 -13.15 43.63
C ALA A 121 -4.04 -14.31 42.66
N GLN A 122 -4.70 -15.46 42.84
CA GLN A 122 -4.59 -16.61 41.94
C GLN A 122 -5.23 -16.30 40.58
N VAL A 123 -6.41 -15.68 40.57
CA VAL A 123 -7.10 -15.27 39.34
C VAL A 123 -6.24 -14.30 38.55
N ARG A 124 -5.69 -13.26 39.19
CA ARG A 124 -4.86 -12.25 38.51
C ARG A 124 -3.60 -12.83 37.87
N ARG A 125 -2.93 -13.77 38.55
CA ARG A 125 -1.72 -14.43 38.02
C ARG A 125 -2.02 -15.32 36.82
N THR A 126 -3.10 -16.10 36.88
CA THR A 126 -3.50 -16.97 35.75
C THR A 126 -3.94 -16.15 34.55
N THR A 127 -4.72 -15.07 34.77
CA THR A 127 -5.14 -14.17 33.69
C THR A 127 -3.97 -13.46 33.02
N LEU A 128 -2.93 -13.09 33.78
CA LEU A 128 -1.70 -12.51 33.20
C LEU A 128 -1.02 -13.51 32.26
N TRP A 129 -0.83 -14.75 32.70
CA TRP A 129 -0.22 -15.80 31.88
C TRP A 129 -1.04 -16.11 30.63
N GLU A 130 -2.36 -16.26 30.77
CA GLU A 130 -3.26 -16.48 29.64
C GLU A 130 -3.16 -15.34 28.62
N THR A 131 -3.17 -14.09 29.09
CA THR A 131 -3.05 -12.92 28.21
C THR A 131 -1.71 -12.86 27.50
N VAL A 132 -0.61 -13.20 28.19
CA VAL A 132 0.72 -13.26 27.59
C VAL A 132 0.80 -14.36 26.53
N PHE A 133 0.33 -15.57 26.83
CA PHE A 133 0.36 -16.68 25.87
C PHE A 133 -0.54 -16.43 24.65
N THR A 134 -1.77 -15.97 24.86
CA THR A 134 -2.68 -15.63 23.75
C THR A 134 -2.12 -14.47 22.92
N GLY A 135 -1.57 -13.44 23.57
CA GLY A 135 -0.93 -12.32 22.89
C GLY A 135 0.29 -12.75 22.06
N ALA A 136 1.18 -13.55 22.67
CA ALA A 136 2.35 -14.10 21.98
C ALA A 136 1.94 -14.98 20.79
N GLY A 137 0.94 -15.84 20.96
CA GLY A 137 0.38 -16.65 19.88
C GLY A 137 -0.19 -15.80 18.74
N ALA A 138 -0.97 -14.77 19.06
CA ALA A 138 -1.51 -13.84 18.07
C ALA A 138 -0.41 -13.11 17.29
N LEU A 139 0.65 -12.65 17.97
CA LEU A 139 1.82 -12.01 17.35
C LEU A 139 2.59 -12.96 16.44
N LEU A 140 2.83 -14.19 16.87
CA LEU A 140 3.53 -15.19 16.08
C LEU A 140 2.75 -15.58 14.82
N VAL A 141 1.46 -15.88 14.97
CA VAL A 141 0.61 -16.28 13.84
C VAL A 141 0.40 -15.11 12.88
N GLY A 142 0.10 -13.91 13.40
CA GLY A 142 -0.07 -12.71 12.58
C GLY A 142 1.21 -12.34 11.83
N GLY A 143 2.37 -12.39 12.50
CA GLY A 143 3.67 -12.15 11.89
C GLY A 143 4.04 -13.18 10.83
N ALA A 144 3.76 -14.46 11.08
CA ALA A 144 3.98 -15.53 10.10
C ALA A 144 3.12 -15.36 8.85
N ILE A 145 1.83 -15.03 9.01
CA ILE A 145 0.92 -14.77 7.88
C ILE A 145 1.42 -13.55 7.08
N ALA A 146 1.73 -12.44 7.76
CA ALA A 146 2.22 -11.22 7.09
C ALA A 146 3.54 -11.48 6.33
N GLY A 147 4.48 -12.20 6.95
CA GLY A 147 5.74 -12.57 6.32
C GLY A 147 5.55 -13.49 5.11
N PHE A 148 4.68 -14.50 5.23
CA PHE A 148 4.37 -15.43 4.15
C PHE A 148 3.68 -14.74 2.98
N THR A 149 2.68 -13.90 3.23
CA THR A 149 2.02 -13.10 2.19
C THR A 149 3.00 -12.14 1.52
N GLY A 150 3.87 -11.46 2.30
CA GLY A 150 4.90 -10.59 1.75
C GLY A 150 5.90 -11.33 0.85
N TRP A 151 6.27 -12.56 1.25
CA TRP A 151 7.12 -13.43 0.43
C TRP A 151 6.44 -13.85 -0.88
N LEU A 152 5.16 -14.22 -0.85
CA LEU A 152 4.38 -14.56 -2.05
C LEU A 152 4.28 -13.36 -3.02
N VAL A 153 3.98 -12.17 -2.49
CA VAL A 153 3.93 -10.94 -3.31
C VAL A 153 5.30 -10.68 -3.94
N ARG A 154 6.39 -10.82 -3.18
CA ARG A 154 7.75 -10.68 -3.73
C ARG A 154 8.01 -11.67 -4.86
N GLN A 155 7.62 -12.94 -4.70
CA GLN A 155 7.81 -13.94 -5.76
C GLN A 155 7.00 -13.62 -7.02
N ALA A 156 5.75 -13.16 -6.87
CA ALA A 156 4.92 -12.77 -8.00
C ALA A 156 5.54 -11.61 -8.78
N VAL A 157 5.97 -10.56 -8.07
CA VAL A 157 6.55 -9.37 -8.71
C VAL A 157 7.89 -9.67 -9.40
N VAL A 158 8.78 -10.43 -8.75
CA VAL A 158 10.11 -10.76 -9.30
C VAL A 158 10.02 -11.65 -10.54
N ARG A 159 8.95 -12.46 -10.68
CA ARG A 159 8.74 -13.28 -11.88
C ARG A 159 8.38 -12.45 -13.12
N ASP A 160 7.60 -11.38 -12.94
CA ASP A 160 7.09 -10.58 -14.06
C ASP A 160 8.01 -9.41 -14.44
N VAL A 161 8.78 -8.86 -13.49
CA VAL A 161 9.74 -7.77 -13.75
C VAL A 161 11.01 -7.96 -12.90
N PRO A 162 12.11 -8.49 -13.47
CA PRO A 162 13.34 -8.82 -12.73
C PRO A 162 13.99 -7.63 -12.00
N ASP A 163 13.82 -6.41 -12.53
CA ASP A 163 14.43 -5.18 -12.03
C ASP A 163 13.42 -4.15 -11.47
N ALA A 164 12.18 -4.55 -11.18
CA ALA A 164 11.21 -3.62 -10.61
C ALA A 164 11.62 -3.22 -9.18
N PRO A 165 11.85 -1.92 -8.89
CA PRO A 165 12.08 -1.48 -7.52
C PRO A 165 10.80 -1.66 -6.71
N LEU A 166 10.77 -2.68 -5.84
CA LEU A 166 9.71 -2.93 -4.88
C LEU A 166 9.62 -1.76 -3.90
N THR A 167 8.78 -0.79 -4.23
CA THR A 167 8.47 0.35 -3.37
C THR A 167 7.31 -0.04 -2.45
N LEU A 168 7.66 -0.62 -1.31
CA LEU A 168 6.69 -0.88 -0.26
C LEU A 168 6.22 0.45 0.35
N PRO A 169 4.91 0.70 0.46
CA PRO A 169 4.37 1.94 0.98
C PRO A 169 4.41 1.95 2.50
N TRP A 170 5.63 2.09 3.04
CA TRP A 170 5.89 2.05 4.48
C TRP A 170 5.04 3.03 5.29
N GLN A 171 4.71 4.19 4.73
CA GLN A 171 3.85 5.18 5.39
C GLN A 171 2.42 4.67 5.60
N ALA A 172 1.84 4.03 4.59
CA ALA A 172 0.49 3.50 4.69
C ALA A 172 0.45 2.27 5.62
N LEU A 173 1.48 1.41 5.52
CA LEU A 173 1.64 0.25 6.38
C LEU A 173 1.83 0.63 7.86
N SER A 174 2.69 1.62 8.13
CA SER A 174 2.95 2.11 9.48
C SER A 174 1.73 2.86 10.05
N GLY A 175 1.03 3.65 9.23
CA GLY A 175 -0.19 4.34 9.62
C GLY A 175 -1.30 3.37 10.05
N ILE A 176 -1.52 2.29 9.30
CA ILE A 176 -2.51 1.26 9.65
C ILE A 176 -2.08 0.48 10.87
N THR A 177 -0.80 0.10 10.96
CA THR A 177 -0.27 -0.59 12.14
C THR A 177 -0.46 0.27 13.40
N ALA A 178 -0.16 1.57 13.31
CA ALA A 178 -0.35 2.53 14.39
C ALA A 178 -1.84 2.69 14.74
N ALA A 179 -2.72 2.82 13.75
CA ALA A 179 -4.16 2.91 13.97
C ALA A 179 -4.71 1.67 14.67
N CYS A 180 -4.36 0.47 14.21
CA CYS A 180 -4.72 -0.79 14.85
C CYS A 180 -4.19 -0.85 16.29
N LEU A 181 -2.94 -0.43 16.52
CA LEU A 181 -2.34 -0.42 17.86
C LEU A 181 -3.06 0.58 18.80
N VAL A 182 -3.43 1.75 18.30
CA VAL A 182 -4.24 2.73 19.05
C VAL A 182 -5.61 2.15 19.40
N VAL A 183 -6.29 1.48 18.45
CA VAL A 183 -7.59 0.84 18.70
C VAL A 183 -7.47 -0.26 19.75
N LEU A 184 -6.44 -1.11 19.65
CA LEU A 184 -6.18 -2.17 20.62
C LEU A 184 -5.88 -1.62 22.01
N LEU A 185 -5.04 -0.57 22.11
CA LEU A 185 -4.73 0.10 23.36
C LEU A 185 -5.97 0.77 23.97
N ALA A 186 -6.74 1.51 23.16
CA ALA A 186 -7.97 2.15 23.62
C ALA A 186 -8.98 1.14 24.16
N ALA A 187 -9.15 0.01 23.45
CA ALA A 187 -10.04 -1.06 23.88
C ALA A 187 -9.53 -1.78 25.13
N ALA A 188 -8.21 -2.02 25.25
CA ALA A 188 -7.60 -2.58 26.45
C ALA A 188 -7.78 -1.66 27.68
N VAL A 189 -7.59 -0.35 27.49
CA VAL A 189 -7.77 0.68 28.51
C VAL A 189 -9.24 0.78 28.92
N ALA A 190 -10.17 0.80 27.97
CA ALA A 190 -11.61 0.76 28.25
C ALA A 190 -12.00 -0.50 29.05
N GLY A 191 -11.43 -1.65 28.69
CA GLY A 191 -11.60 -2.89 29.44
C GLY A 191 -11.08 -2.81 30.87
N ALA A 192 -9.91 -2.18 31.08
CA ALA A 192 -9.34 -1.97 32.41
C ALA A 192 -10.17 -1.01 33.27
N TYR A 193 -10.69 0.08 32.69
CA TYR A 193 -11.56 1.04 33.39
C TYR A 193 -12.91 0.43 33.77
N ALA A 194 -13.51 -0.37 32.89
CA ALA A 194 -14.78 -1.04 33.17
C ALA A 194 -14.69 -2.05 34.34
N LEU A 195 -13.50 -2.58 34.63
CA LEU A 195 -13.26 -3.45 35.79
C LEU A 195 -13.04 -2.66 37.09
N ARG A 196 -12.59 -1.40 37.01
CA ARG A 196 -12.40 -0.52 38.18
C ARG A 196 -13.69 0.16 38.63
N GLY A 197 -14.60 0.49 37.71
CA GLY A 197 -15.87 1.17 38.02
C GLY A 197 -16.95 0.29 38.68
N GLY A 198 -16.68 -1.00 38.90
CA GLY A 198 -17.58 -1.90 39.62
C GLY A 198 -17.44 -1.86 41.15
N GLU A 199 -16.51 -1.06 41.67
CA GLU A 199 -16.34 -0.78 43.10
C GLU A 199 -17.00 0.57 43.41
N ALA A 200 -18.34 0.60 43.48
CA ALA A 200 -19.04 1.69 44.15
C ALA A 200 -19.28 1.25 45.62
N PRO A 201 -18.85 2.04 46.62
CA PRO A 201 -19.11 1.75 48.03
C PRO A 201 -20.60 1.93 48.35
N ASP A 202 -21.04 1.10 49.30
CA ASP A 202 -22.41 0.88 49.79
C ASP A 202 -23.24 2.15 50.10
#